data_AF-A0A9J9B735-F1
#
_entry.id   AF-A0A9J9B735-F1
#
_cell.length_a   1.000
_cell.length_b   1.000
_cell.length_c   1.000
_cell.angle_alpha   90.00
_cell.angle_beta   90.00
_cell.angle_gamma   90.00
#
_symmetry.space_group_name_H-M   'P 1'
#
loop_
_entity.id
_entity.type
_entity.pdbx_description
1 polymer ?
#
loop_
_entity_poly.entity_id
_entity_poly.type
_entity_poly.pdbx_seq_one_letter_code
_entity_poly.pdbx_strand_id
1 'polypeptide(L)'
;MKFLVFLGTVRDSTPPRPARLGLRVAKACMACLDARFHEHKFELIDALDYPLEPVFKPHFAYAKNKAPPELNTLAEKIAAADGFIM
;
A
#
# COMPACT_ATOMS: atom_id res chain seq x y z
N MET A 1 -14.99 3.07 9.18
CA MET A 1 -14.61 3.02 7.76
C MET A 1 -13.22 2.41 7.64
N LYS A 2 -12.91 1.77 6.51
CA LYS A 2 -11.61 1.20 6.18
C LYS A 2 -10.90 2.09 5.17
N PHE A 3 -9.70 2.54 5.50
CA PHE A 3 -8.84 3.32 4.63
C PHE A 3 -7.57 2.55 4.30
N LEU A 4 -7.12 2.64 3.06
CA LEU A 4 -5.78 2.19 2.67
C LEU A 4 -4.85 3.39 2.53
N VAL A 5 -3.66 3.28 3.12
CA VAL A 5 -2.57 4.25 2.98
C VAL A 5 -1.54 3.66 2.05
N PHE A 6 -1.41 4.20 0.84
CA PHE A 6 -0.45 3.71 -0.15
C PHE A 6 0.89 4.40 0.01
N LEU A 7 1.96 3.63 0.06
CA LEU A 7 3.29 4.18 -0.04
C LEU A 7 3.68 4.35 -1.52
N GLY A 8 3.72 5.59 -2.00
CA GLY A 8 4.05 5.93 -3.39
C GLY A 8 5.51 5.70 -3.81
N THR A 9 6.30 4.92 -3.08
CA THR A 9 7.72 4.68 -3.42
C THR A 9 8.18 3.27 -3.09
N VAL A 10 8.85 2.64 -4.07
CA VAL A 10 9.60 1.38 -3.91
C VAL A 10 11.08 1.63 -3.62
N ARG A 11 11.50 2.90 -3.52
CA ARG A 11 12.92 3.23 -3.36
C ARG A 11 13.38 2.90 -1.95
N ASP A 12 14.16 1.84 -1.83
CA ASP A 12 14.86 1.46 -0.60
C ASP A 12 16.35 1.84 -0.63
N SER A 13 16.63 3.06 -1.10
CA SER A 13 17.99 3.58 -1.19
C SER A 13 18.12 4.96 -0.56
N THR A 14 19.34 5.30 -0.14
CA THR A 14 19.70 6.62 0.40
C THR A 14 20.23 7.54 -0.70
N PRO A 15 20.19 8.88 -0.55
CA PRO A 15 19.57 9.69 0.51
C PRO A 15 18.06 9.94 0.29
N PRO A 16 17.29 10.29 1.34
CA PRO A 16 17.71 10.67 2.71
C PRO A 16 18.11 9.49 3.60
N ARG A 17 18.80 9.78 4.72
CA ARG A 17 19.14 8.80 5.78
C ARG A 17 18.28 9.00 7.03
N PRO A 18 17.81 7.92 7.67
CA PRO A 18 17.74 6.55 7.14
C PRO A 18 16.86 6.50 5.88
N ALA A 19 17.06 5.47 5.05
CA ALA A 19 16.32 5.25 3.81
C ALA A 19 14.81 5.25 4.06
N ARG A 20 14.01 5.23 2.97
CA ARG A 20 12.55 5.06 3.07
C ARG A 20 11.86 6.18 3.88
N LEU A 21 12.16 7.46 3.59
CA LEU A 21 11.48 8.59 4.26
C LEU A 21 9.96 8.49 4.16
N GLY A 22 9.41 8.12 2.99
CA GLY A 22 7.98 7.93 2.81
C GLY A 22 7.37 6.93 3.80
N LEU A 23 8.05 5.79 4.05
CA LEU A 23 7.60 4.80 5.03
C LEU A 23 7.55 5.39 6.45
N ARG A 24 8.57 6.17 6.81
CA ARG A 24 8.64 6.80 8.14
C ARG A 24 7.52 7.82 8.34
N VAL A 25 7.27 8.64 7.31
CA VAL A 25 6.14 9.59 7.31
C VAL A 25 4.82 8.84 7.40
N ALA A 26 4.62 7.80 6.57
CA ALA A 26 3.41 6.98 6.59
C ALA A 26 3.15 6.35 7.97
N LYS A 27 4.18 5.81 8.63
CA LYS A 27 4.06 5.28 10.00
C LYS A 27 3.66 6.35 11.02
N ALA A 28 4.21 7.56 10.91
CA ALA A 28 3.82 8.67 11.78
C ALA A 28 2.36 9.10 11.52
N CYS A 29 1.94 9.14 10.26
CA CYS A 29 0.55 9.39 9.88
C CYS A 29 -0.39 8.31 10.44
N MET A 30 -0.05 7.03 10.28
CA MET A 30 -0.81 5.90 10.84
C MET A 30 -1.02 6.06 12.35
N ALA A 31 0.05 6.32 13.11
CA ALA A 31 -0.06 6.54 14.55
C ALA A 31 -0.97 7.73 14.92
N CYS A 32 -0.93 8.81 14.13
CA CYS A 32 -1.80 9.97 14.32
C CYS A 32 -3.28 9.63 13.99
N LEU A 33 -3.51 8.90 12.90
CA LEU A 33 -4.83 8.47 12.46
C LEU A 33 -5.48 7.51 13.46
N ASP A 34 -4.73 6.50 13.91
CA ASP A 34 -5.21 5.54 14.92
C ASP A 34 -5.53 6.24 16.26
N ALA A 35 -4.74 7.25 16.65
CA ALA A 35 -4.98 8.00 17.88
C ALA A 35 -6.19 8.94 17.81
N ARG A 36 -6.49 9.52 16.64
CA ARG A 36 -7.56 10.52 16.45
C ARG A 36 -8.88 9.93 15.97
N PHE A 37 -8.82 8.82 15.24
CA PHE A 37 -9.95 8.18 14.57
C PHE A 37 -9.98 6.67 14.87
N HIS A 38 -9.91 6.32 16.15
CA HIS A 38 -9.87 4.94 16.65
C HIS A 38 -11.04 4.05 16.18
N GLU A 39 -12.16 4.65 15.78
CA GLU A 39 -13.31 3.97 15.19
C GLU A 39 -13.12 3.58 13.71
N HIS A 40 -12.07 4.08 13.07
CA HIS A 40 -11.68 3.77 11.70
C HIS A 40 -10.52 2.79 11.67
N LYS A 41 -10.39 2.07 10.56
CA LYS A 41 -9.29 1.14 10.33
C LYS A 41 -8.42 1.70 9.22
N PHE A 42 -7.12 1.78 9.49
CA PHE A 42 -6.12 2.19 8.52
C PHE A 42 -5.21 1.00 8.23
N GLU A 43 -4.89 0.79 6.96
CA GLU A 43 -4.01 -0.29 6.51
C GLU A 43 -2.95 0.30 5.57
N LEU A 44 -1.67 0.10 5.90
CA LEU A 44 -0.56 0.53 5.05
C LEU A 44 -0.35 -0.49 3.91
N ILE A 45 -0.30 0.01 2.67
CA ILE A 45 0.02 -0.76 1.46
C ILE A 45 1.40 -0.31 0.97
N ASP A 46 2.40 -1.17 1.10
CA ASP A 46 3.74 -0.94 0.57
C ASP A 46 3.89 -1.65 -0.78
N ALA A 47 4.27 -0.91 -1.81
CA ALA A 47 4.50 -1.49 -3.13
C ALA A 47 5.65 -2.53 -3.14
N LEU A 48 6.56 -2.52 -2.16
CA LEU A 48 7.57 -3.58 -2.01
C LEU A 48 7.00 -4.95 -1.59
N ASP A 49 5.77 -5.01 -1.10
CA ASP A 49 5.13 -6.28 -0.69
C ASP A 49 4.55 -7.07 -1.88
N TYR A 50 4.66 -6.53 -3.10
CA TYR A 50 4.09 -7.10 -4.30
C TYR A 50 5.19 -7.47 -5.31
N PRO A 51 4.90 -8.37 -6.27
CA PRO A 51 5.87 -8.74 -7.30
C PRO A 51 6.34 -7.51 -8.10
N LEU A 52 7.59 -7.10 -7.87
CA LEU A 52 8.28 -6.06 -8.64
C LEU A 52 9.05 -6.70 -9.79
N GLU A 53 8.32 -7.31 -10.71
CA GLU A 53 8.91 -7.79 -11.95
C GLU A 53 9.47 -6.61 -12.77
N PRO A 54 10.56 -6.79 -13.54
CA PRO A 54 11.13 -5.74 -14.37
C PRO A 54 10.12 -5.07 -15.31
N VAL A 55 9.11 -5.84 -15.73
CA VAL A 55 7.93 -5.34 -16.43
C VAL A 55 6.74 -5.53 -15.51
N PHE A 56 6.27 -4.45 -14.90
CA PHE A 56 5.08 -4.49 -14.08
C PHE A 56 3.86 -4.88 -14.93
N LYS A 57 3.24 -6.01 -14.59
CA LYS A 57 1.97 -6.45 -15.19
C LYS A 57 0.84 -6.16 -14.21
N PRO A 58 -0.08 -5.21 -14.52
CA PRO A 58 -1.18 -4.87 -13.63
C PRO A 58 -2.19 -6.02 -13.52
N HIS A 59 -2.96 -6.06 -12.41
CA HIS A 59 -3.96 -7.11 -12.13
C HIS A 59 -4.91 -7.35 -13.30
N PHE A 60 -5.43 -6.30 -13.93
CA PHE A 60 -6.38 -6.40 -15.05
C PHE A 60 -5.76 -6.95 -16.36
N ALA A 61 -4.43 -7.00 -16.47
CA ALA A 61 -3.73 -7.54 -17.64
C ALA A 61 -3.55 -9.08 -17.58
N TYR A 62 -3.94 -9.72 -16.48
CA TYR A 62 -3.98 -11.17 -16.38
C TYR A 62 -5.29 -11.72 -16.93
N ALA A 63 -5.23 -12.93 -17.51
CA ALA A 63 -6.44 -13.69 -17.77
C ALA A 63 -7.21 -13.92 -16.46
N LYS A 64 -8.53 -14.09 -16.56
CA LYS A 64 -9.39 -14.34 -15.40
C LYS A 64 -8.82 -15.49 -14.56
N ASN A 65 -8.67 -15.25 -13.24
CA ASN A 65 -8.10 -16.19 -12.27
C ASN A 65 -6.62 -16.57 -12.48
N LYS A 66 -5.84 -15.74 -13.21
CA LYS A 66 -4.41 -15.96 -13.44
C LYS A 66 -3.50 -14.87 -12.83
N ALA A 67 -4.06 -13.88 -12.16
CA ALA A 67 -3.26 -12.90 -11.43
C ALA A 67 -2.60 -13.54 -10.20
N PRO A 68 -1.38 -13.09 -9.81
CA PRO A 68 -0.75 -13.46 -8.56
C PRO A 68 -1.69 -13.30 -7.35
N PRO A 69 -1.63 -14.20 -6.35
CA PRO A 69 -2.47 -14.12 -5.16
C PRO A 69 -2.43 -12.75 -4.48
N GLU A 70 -1.25 -12.13 -4.40
CA GLU A 70 -1.02 -10.84 -3.77
C GLU A 70 -1.79 -9.72 -4.47
N LEU A 71 -1.83 -9.75 -5.82
CA LEU A 71 -2.58 -8.77 -6.60
C LEU A 71 -4.09 -8.98 -6.48
N ASN A 72 -4.56 -10.23 -6.37
CA ASN A 72 -5.98 -10.51 -6.09
C ASN A 72 -6.37 -9.98 -4.72
N THR A 73 -5.58 -10.27 -3.69
CA THR A 73 -5.80 -9.78 -2.33
C THR A 73 -5.77 -8.25 -2.28
N LEU A 74 -4.87 -7.59 -3.01
CA LEU A 74 -4.87 -6.13 -3.11
C LEU A 74 -6.12 -5.59 -3.79
N ALA A 75 -6.56 -6.20 -4.89
CA ALA A 75 -7.79 -5.81 -5.58
C ALA A 75 -9.02 -5.93 -4.66
N GLU A 76 -9.11 -7.01 -3.86
CA GLU A 76 -10.15 -7.20 -2.85
C GLU A 76 -10.08 -6.13 -1.75
N LYS A 77 -8.88 -5.79 -1.26
CA LYS A 77 -8.69 -4.73 -0.27
C LYS A 77 -9.14 -3.37 -0.80
N ILE A 78 -8.79 -3.04 -2.05
CA ILE A 78 -9.18 -1.78 -2.71
C ILE A 78 -10.70 -1.71 -2.86
N ALA A 79 -11.33 -2.80 -3.33
CA ALA A 79 -12.78 -2.86 -3.50
C ALA A 79 -13.54 -2.73 -2.18
N ALA A 80 -12.96 -3.23 -1.08
CA ALA A 80 -13.56 -3.16 0.26
C ALA A 80 -13.20 -1.90 1.05
N ALA A 81 -12.40 -0.99 0.50
CA ALA A 81 -11.99 0.24 1.17
C ALA A 81 -13.02 1.35 0.97
N ASP A 82 -13.23 2.15 2.01
CA ASP A 82 -14.08 3.33 1.99
C ASP A 82 -13.31 4.59 1.54
N GLY A 83 -11.97 4.53 1.47
CA GLY A 83 -11.14 5.63 1.01
C GLY A 83 -9.65 5.30 0.94
N PHE A 84 -8.90 6.21 0.32
CA PHE A 84 -7.47 6.05 0.04
C PHE A 84 -6.68 7.30 0.43
N ILE A 85 -5.47 7.08 0.93
CA ILE A 85 -4.46 8.12 1.20
C ILE A 85 -3.23 7.74 0.37
N MET A 86 -2.67 8.69 -0.37
CA MET A 86 -1.54 8.52 -1.29
C MET A 86 -0.31 9.27 -0.82
#